data_AF-A0A1I8A509-F1
#
_entry.id   AF-A0A1I8A509-F1
#
_cell.length_a   1.000
_cell.length_b   1.000
_cell.length_c   1.000
_cell.angle_alpha   90.00
_cell.angle_beta   90.00
_cell.angle_gamma   90.00
#
_symmetry.space_group_name_H-M   'P 1'
#
loop_
_entity.id
_entity.type
_entity.pdbx_description
1 polymer ?
#
loop_
_entity_poly.entity_id
_entity_poly.type
_entity_poly.pdbx_seq_one_letter_code
_entity_poly.pdbx_strand_id
1 'polypeptide(L)'
;MGAEKAGNADGSITAWQPLSTTAGSVDAKGFLSDPYGNDKPKFTITAQNVDQYKDKLSPGQLAMFKRYPDTFKLPVYPTQRGSTVPDSVFAAIKKNATTTNLVAGGNGLENFQIAIPFPIPKSGVEVIWNHITRYRGGGVTRVVNQATPQQNGSYSMVKLEEQFM
;
A
#
# COMPACT_ATOMS: atom_id res chain seq x y z
N MET A 1 -0.81 5.82 11.80
CA MET A 1 -0.43 4.64 10.99
C MET A 1 1.08 4.49 10.81
N GLY A 2 1.89 5.39 11.36
CA GLY A 2 3.33 5.43 11.08
C GLY A 2 3.62 6.24 9.82
N ALA A 3 4.83 6.82 9.78
CA ALA A 3 5.30 7.85 8.85
C ALA A 3 5.02 9.32 9.25
N GLU A 4 5.86 10.20 8.71
CA GLU A 4 5.81 11.66 8.86
C GLU A 4 4.49 12.22 8.32
N LYS A 5 3.80 13.02 9.14
CA LYS A 5 2.52 13.62 8.74
C LYS A 5 2.75 14.85 7.87
N ALA A 6 3.81 15.61 8.13
CA ALA A 6 4.10 16.82 7.38
C ALA A 6 4.32 16.55 5.88
N GLY A 7 4.09 17.59 5.07
CA GLY A 7 4.57 17.63 3.70
C GLY A 7 6.09 17.88 3.67
N ASN A 8 6.70 17.76 2.50
CA ASN A 8 8.12 18.08 2.37
C ASN A 8 8.35 19.59 2.14
N ALA A 9 9.58 20.03 2.33
CA ALA A 9 9.94 21.46 2.30
C ALA A 9 9.70 22.14 0.94
N ASP A 10 9.82 21.40 -0.18
CA ASP A 10 9.62 21.95 -1.53
C ASP A 10 8.15 21.95 -2.00
N GLY A 11 7.23 21.44 -1.17
CA GLY A 11 5.78 21.42 -1.44
C GLY A 11 5.32 20.41 -2.50
N SER A 12 6.21 19.57 -3.04
CA SER A 12 5.83 18.52 -4.00
C SER A 12 5.08 17.35 -3.35
N ILE A 13 5.27 17.16 -2.04
CA ILE A 13 4.57 16.18 -1.20
C ILE A 13 3.71 16.94 -0.19
N THR A 14 2.40 16.75 -0.27
CA THR A 14 1.44 17.37 0.65
C THR A 14 1.48 16.72 2.03
N ALA A 15 0.97 17.43 3.04
CA ALA A 15 0.74 16.83 4.35
C ALA A 15 -0.27 15.68 4.25
N TRP A 16 -0.02 14.59 4.98
CA TRP A 16 -0.94 13.46 5.00
C TRP A 16 -2.25 13.85 5.70
N GLN A 17 -3.36 13.48 5.08
CA GLN A 17 -4.70 13.56 5.63
C GLN A 17 -5.42 12.23 5.38
N PRO A 18 -6.27 11.77 6.32
CA PRO A 18 -7.05 10.57 6.10
C PRO A 18 -7.97 10.77 4.89
N LEU A 19 -8.04 9.77 4.02
CA LEU A 19 -8.97 9.79 2.90
C LEU A 19 -10.41 9.75 3.43
N SER A 20 -11.32 10.53 2.82
CA SER A 20 -12.75 10.51 3.16
C SER A 20 -13.32 9.10 2.97
N THR A 21 -14.23 8.68 3.86
CA THR A 21 -14.99 7.42 3.69
C THR A 21 -15.89 7.43 2.46
N THR A 22 -16.14 8.60 1.88
CA THR A 22 -16.92 8.81 0.65
C THR A 22 -16.06 9.12 -0.57
N ALA A 23 -14.73 8.96 -0.48
CA ALA A 23 -13.82 9.32 -1.57
C ALA A 23 -13.99 8.47 -2.84
N GLY A 24 -14.59 7.28 -2.72
CA GLY A 24 -14.92 6.43 -3.85
C GLY A 24 -16.34 5.87 -3.74
N SER A 25 -16.89 5.50 -4.89
CA SER A 25 -18.12 4.72 -4.98
C SER A 25 -17.81 3.27 -5.33
N VAL A 26 -18.69 2.36 -4.92
CA VAL A 26 -18.64 0.95 -5.31
C VAL A 26 -19.62 0.77 -6.46
N ASP A 27 -19.14 0.27 -7.59
CA ASP A 27 -19.99 -0.02 -8.73
C ASP A 27 -20.87 -1.27 -8.49
N ALA A 28 -21.78 -1.58 -9.43
CA ALA A 28 -22.67 -2.73 -9.33
C ALA A 28 -21.95 -4.10 -9.29
N LYS A 29 -20.66 -4.14 -9.66
CA LYS A 29 -19.82 -5.35 -9.64
C LYS A 29 -18.93 -5.42 -8.39
N GLY A 30 -18.99 -4.42 -7.51
CA GLY A 30 -18.17 -4.36 -6.30
C GLY A 30 -16.81 -3.69 -6.48
N PHE A 31 -16.52 -3.06 -7.63
CA PHE A 31 -15.26 -2.34 -7.82
C PHE A 31 -15.33 -0.92 -7.26
N LEU A 32 -14.27 -0.54 -6.53
CA LEU A 32 -14.10 0.82 -6.04
C LEU A 32 -13.63 1.73 -7.18
N SER A 33 -14.25 2.90 -7.31
CA SER A 33 -13.80 3.97 -8.20
C SER A 33 -12.45 4.53 -7.74
N ASP A 34 -11.63 4.97 -8.69
CA ASP A 34 -10.40 5.73 -8.38
C ASP A 34 -10.76 7.14 -7.87
N PRO A 35 -10.47 7.47 -6.60
CA PRO A 35 -10.73 8.81 -6.04
C PRO A 35 -9.95 9.93 -6.75
N TYR A 36 -8.91 9.58 -7.50
CA TYR A 36 -8.03 10.50 -8.21
C TYR A 36 -8.09 10.30 -9.73
N GLY A 37 -9.12 9.62 -10.26
CA GLY A 37 -9.19 9.28 -11.70
C GLY A 37 -9.23 10.47 -12.66
N ASN A 38 -9.49 11.68 -12.14
CA ASN A 38 -9.47 12.93 -12.90
C ASN A 38 -8.13 13.67 -12.84
N ASP A 39 -7.14 13.15 -12.10
CA ASP A 39 -5.81 13.76 -12.01
C ASP A 39 -5.15 13.77 -13.39
N LYS A 40 -4.52 14.90 -13.70
CA LYS A 40 -3.75 15.08 -14.94
C LYS A 40 -2.26 15.07 -14.63
N PRO A 41 -1.42 14.58 -15.56
CA PRO A 41 0.03 14.72 -15.42
C PRO A 41 0.41 16.20 -15.26
N LYS A 42 1.26 16.51 -14.27
CA LYS A 42 1.92 17.81 -14.13
C LYS A 42 2.90 18.04 -15.29
N PHE A 43 3.60 16.99 -15.67
CA PHE A 43 4.53 16.93 -16.80
C PHE A 43 4.81 15.48 -17.17
N THR A 44 5.50 15.27 -18.28
CA THR A 44 5.91 13.94 -18.73
C THR A 44 7.41 13.93 -18.96
N ILE A 45 8.10 12.96 -18.37
CA ILE A 45 9.51 12.71 -18.64
C ILE A 45 9.61 11.83 -19.89
N THR A 46 10.44 12.24 -20.82
CA THR A 46 10.73 11.56 -22.08
C THR A 46 12.24 11.47 -22.27
N ALA A 47 12.71 10.73 -23.28
CA ALA A 47 14.14 10.66 -23.56
C ALA A 47 14.78 12.03 -23.85
N GLN A 48 14.00 13.02 -24.31
CA GLN A 48 14.48 14.36 -24.63
C GLN A 48 14.75 15.24 -23.39
N ASN A 49 14.12 14.95 -22.24
CA ASN A 49 14.28 15.75 -21.02
C ASN A 49 14.76 14.94 -19.80
N VAL A 50 15.01 13.63 -19.96
CA VAL A 50 15.39 12.71 -18.88
C VAL A 50 16.60 13.19 -18.07
N ASP A 51 17.57 13.83 -18.72
CA ASP A 51 18.79 14.33 -18.06
C ASP A 51 18.49 15.39 -16.99
N GLN A 52 17.38 16.14 -17.12
CA GLN A 52 16.93 17.12 -16.13
C GLN A 52 16.44 16.46 -14.82
N TYR A 53 16.07 15.18 -14.88
CA TYR A 53 15.44 14.44 -13.79
C TYR A 53 16.26 13.24 -13.33
N LYS A 54 17.49 13.07 -13.82
CA LYS A 54 18.31 11.87 -13.58
C LYS A 54 18.49 11.52 -12.10
N ASP A 55 18.58 12.54 -11.23
CA ASP A 55 18.75 12.37 -9.78
C ASP A 55 17.47 11.93 -9.05
N LYS A 56 16.35 11.86 -9.79
CA LYS A 56 15.04 11.40 -9.30
C LYS A 56 14.65 10.03 -9.89
N LEU A 57 15.49 9.46 -10.74
CA LEU A 57 15.20 8.23 -11.47
C LEU A 57 16.16 7.10 -11.08
N SER A 58 15.64 5.88 -11.01
CA SER A 58 16.48 4.70 -10.80
C SER A 58 17.31 4.37 -12.05
N PRO A 59 18.43 3.65 -11.92
CA PRO A 59 19.21 3.19 -13.07
C PRO A 59 18.36 2.41 -14.10
N GLY A 60 17.38 1.63 -13.63
CA GLY A 60 16.45 0.90 -14.49
C GLY A 60 15.53 1.82 -15.30
N GLN A 61 15.00 2.88 -14.69
CA GLN A 61 14.18 3.88 -15.39
C GLN A 61 15.00 4.63 -16.45
N LEU A 62 16.24 5.02 -16.12
CA LEU A 62 17.15 5.65 -17.09
C LEU A 62 17.47 4.72 -18.26
N ALA A 63 17.67 3.42 -17.99
CA ALA A 63 17.91 2.43 -19.03
C ALA A 63 16.70 2.26 -19.97
N MET A 64 15.47 2.37 -19.46
CA MET A 64 14.25 2.31 -20.28
C MET A 64 14.17 3.47 -21.28
N PHE A 65 14.53 4.69 -20.89
CA PHE A 65 14.57 5.83 -21.81
C PHE A 65 15.64 5.67 -22.91
N LYS A 66 16.79 5.04 -22.59
CA LYS A 66 17.82 4.73 -23.59
C LYS A 66 17.38 3.63 -24.57
N ARG A 67 16.69 2.60 -24.06
CA ARG A 67 16.27 1.45 -24.85
C ARG A 67 15.07 1.76 -25.75
N TYR A 68 14.18 2.64 -25.29
CA TYR A 68 12.92 2.95 -25.95
C TYR A 68 12.69 4.47 -26.02
N PRO A 69 13.55 5.22 -26.71
CA PRO A 69 13.55 6.68 -26.65
C PRO A 69 12.26 7.33 -27.19
N ASP A 70 11.60 6.66 -28.15
CA ASP A 70 10.41 7.19 -28.82
C ASP A 70 9.09 6.80 -28.12
N THR A 71 9.08 5.66 -27.41
CA THR A 71 7.86 5.05 -26.87
C THR A 71 7.76 5.09 -25.36
N PHE A 72 8.88 5.06 -24.63
CA PHE A 72 8.85 5.12 -23.18
C PHE A 72 8.69 6.55 -22.69
N LYS A 73 7.63 6.77 -21.90
CA LYS A 73 7.27 8.06 -21.31
C LYS A 73 6.83 7.82 -19.87
N LEU A 74 7.23 8.72 -18.98
CA LEU A 74 6.84 8.67 -17.56
C LEU A 74 5.99 9.91 -17.24
N PRO A 75 4.65 9.82 -17.29
CA PRO A 75 3.79 10.90 -16.82
C PRO A 75 3.92 11.04 -15.30
N VAL A 76 4.17 12.25 -14.83
CA VAL A 76 4.31 12.58 -13.40
C VAL A 76 3.05 13.29 -12.94
N TYR A 77 2.39 12.74 -11.94
CA TYR A 77 1.11 13.23 -11.41
C TYR A 77 1.29 14.00 -10.09
N PRO A 78 0.26 14.74 -9.63
CA PRO A 78 0.23 15.27 -8.28
C PRO A 78 0.39 14.19 -7.21
N THR A 79 1.06 14.53 -6.13
CA THR A 79 1.20 13.63 -4.98
C THR A 79 -0.12 13.55 -4.24
N GLN A 80 -0.73 12.37 -4.23
CA GLN A 80 -1.93 12.08 -3.45
C GLN A 80 -1.56 11.18 -2.27
N ARG A 81 -1.81 11.66 -1.05
CA ARG A 81 -1.54 10.92 0.20
C ARG A 81 -2.83 10.38 0.82
N GLY A 82 -3.64 9.69 0.02
CA GLY A 82 -4.91 9.10 0.44
C GLY A 82 -4.74 7.71 1.02
N SER A 83 -4.85 7.58 2.34
CA SER A 83 -5.04 6.28 3.00
C SER A 83 -5.84 6.51 4.28
N THR A 84 -6.68 5.57 4.67
CA THR A 84 -7.46 5.66 5.90
C THR A 84 -7.72 4.27 6.48
N VAL A 85 -8.00 4.23 7.77
CA VAL A 85 -8.47 3.05 8.51
C VAL A 85 -9.59 3.50 9.44
N PRO A 86 -10.42 2.60 9.97
CA PRO A 86 -11.41 2.99 10.98
C PRO A 86 -10.77 3.71 12.17
N ASP A 87 -11.50 4.64 12.80
CA ASP A 87 -11.01 5.44 13.93
C ASP A 87 -10.52 4.58 15.10
N SER A 88 -11.17 3.44 15.34
CA SER A 88 -10.75 2.46 16.35
C SER A 88 -9.35 1.90 16.10
N VAL A 89 -8.99 1.71 14.83
CA VAL A 89 -7.65 1.25 14.42
C VAL A 89 -6.64 2.37 14.63
N PHE A 90 -6.96 3.62 14.28
CA PHE A 90 -6.09 4.75 14.61
C PHE A 90 -5.83 4.87 16.12
N ALA A 91 -6.86 4.70 16.94
CA ALA A 91 -6.74 4.72 18.40
C ALA A 91 -5.87 3.57 18.92
N ALA A 92 -6.05 2.34 18.41
CA ALA A 92 -5.22 1.19 18.75
C ALA A 92 -3.75 1.42 18.39
N ILE A 93 -3.45 1.92 17.18
CA ILE A 93 -2.08 2.24 16.75
C ILE A 93 -1.44 3.31 17.66
N LYS A 94 -2.21 4.33 18.05
CA LYS A 94 -1.72 5.38 18.96
C LYS A 94 -1.37 4.80 20.33
N LYS A 95 -2.19 3.88 20.86
CA LYS A 95 -1.91 3.19 22.13
C LYS A 95 -0.70 2.28 22.00
N ASN A 96 -0.64 1.47 20.94
CA ASN A 96 0.45 0.56 20.67
C ASN A 96 1.81 1.27 20.67
N ALA A 97 1.87 2.47 20.08
CA ALA A 97 3.08 3.29 20.00
C ALA A 97 3.75 3.57 21.36
N THR A 98 2.99 3.55 22.46
CA THR A 98 3.48 3.82 23.81
C THR A 98 3.47 2.61 24.73
N THR A 99 2.75 1.54 24.37
CA THR A 99 2.54 0.39 25.26
C THR A 99 3.16 -0.91 24.75
N THR A 100 3.29 -1.08 23.44
CA THR A 100 3.72 -2.36 22.86
C THR A 100 5.22 -2.55 22.99
N ASN A 101 5.63 -3.72 23.46
CA ASN A 101 7.04 -4.10 23.54
C ASN A 101 7.30 -5.41 22.79
N LEU A 102 8.52 -5.54 22.26
CA LEU A 102 9.03 -6.82 21.80
C LEU A 102 9.35 -7.69 23.01
N VAL A 103 8.97 -8.97 22.93
CA VAL A 103 9.32 -9.99 23.93
C VAL A 103 10.01 -11.17 23.26
N ALA A 104 10.60 -12.06 24.07
CA ALA A 104 11.29 -13.26 23.61
C ALA A 104 12.33 -12.98 22.50
N GLY A 105 13.13 -11.92 22.67
CA GLY A 105 14.16 -11.52 21.71
C GLY A 105 13.63 -10.99 20.37
N GLY A 106 12.36 -10.56 20.32
CA GLY A 106 11.71 -10.06 19.10
C GLY A 106 10.76 -11.05 18.44
N ASN A 107 10.58 -12.24 19.02
CA ASN A 107 9.67 -13.27 18.50
C ASN A 107 8.23 -13.13 19.00
N GLY A 108 7.92 -12.12 19.81
CA GLY A 108 6.56 -11.85 20.26
C GLY A 108 6.31 -10.38 20.55
N LEU A 109 5.04 -10.08 20.76
CA LEU A 109 4.53 -8.78 21.18
C LEU A 109 3.83 -8.91 22.53
N GLU A 110 4.06 -7.94 23.41
CA GLU A 110 3.31 -7.77 24.66
C GLU A 110 2.59 -6.41 24.64
N ASN A 111 1.43 -6.32 25.29
CA ASN A 111 0.61 -5.10 25.39
C ASN A 111 0.20 -4.51 24.02
N PHE A 112 0.06 -5.39 23.03
CA PHE A 112 -0.35 -5.09 21.66
C PHE A 112 -1.87 -5.15 21.51
N GLN A 113 -2.44 -4.12 20.89
CA GLN A 113 -3.78 -4.12 20.33
C GLN A 113 -3.69 -4.20 18.80
N ILE A 114 -4.77 -4.51 18.10
CA ILE A 114 -4.78 -4.65 16.63
C ILE A 114 -3.95 -3.57 15.89
N ALA A 115 -3.35 -3.97 14.76
CA ALA A 115 -2.64 -3.13 13.80
C ALA A 115 -1.41 -2.36 14.31
N ILE A 116 -0.29 -2.52 13.58
CA ILE A 116 0.91 -1.66 13.62
C ILE A 116 1.40 -1.38 15.06
N PRO A 117 2.14 -2.31 15.69
CA PRO A 117 2.67 -2.16 17.03
C PRO A 117 3.66 -1.00 17.19
N PHE A 118 4.49 -0.76 16.16
CA PHE A 118 5.62 0.17 16.23
C PHE A 118 5.53 1.21 15.10
N PRO A 119 4.60 2.18 15.16
CA PRO A 119 4.43 3.16 14.08
C PRO A 119 5.67 4.05 13.84
N ILE A 120 6.58 4.13 14.81
CA ILE A 120 7.91 4.74 14.68
C ILE A 120 8.95 3.65 15.01
N PRO A 121 9.26 2.75 14.05
CA PRO A 121 10.10 1.59 14.32
C PRO A 121 11.56 2.00 14.50
N LYS A 122 12.22 1.36 15.47
CA LYS A 122 13.64 1.57 15.82
C LYS A 122 14.54 0.42 15.33
N SER A 123 13.96 -0.69 14.89
CA SER A 123 14.69 -1.85 14.38
C SER A 123 13.97 -2.52 13.21
N GLY A 124 14.70 -3.32 12.43
CA GLY A 124 14.10 -4.11 11.34
C GLY A 124 13.06 -5.12 11.81
N VAL A 125 13.22 -5.66 13.03
CA VAL A 125 12.26 -6.59 13.64
C VAL A 125 10.91 -5.90 13.88
N GLU A 126 10.93 -4.65 14.35
CA GLU A 126 9.70 -3.85 14.53
C GLU A 126 9.00 -3.56 13.18
N VAL A 127 9.78 -3.32 12.12
CA VAL A 127 9.23 -3.15 10.75
C VAL A 127 8.53 -4.44 10.29
N ILE A 128 9.13 -5.60 10.55
CA ILE A 128 8.55 -6.91 10.23
C ILE A 128 7.24 -7.10 11.00
N TRP A 129 7.20 -6.79 12.30
CA TRP A 129 5.98 -6.88 13.10
C TRP A 129 4.85 -5.96 12.60
N ASN A 130 5.17 -4.74 12.17
CA ASN A 130 4.20 -3.86 11.52
C ASN A 130 3.63 -4.49 10.25
N HIS A 131 4.45 -5.17 9.45
CA HIS A 131 3.98 -5.91 8.29
C HIS A 131 3.08 -7.08 8.70
N ILE A 132 3.51 -7.94 9.64
CA ILE A 132 2.75 -9.11 10.09
C ILE A 132 1.36 -8.72 10.57
N THR A 133 1.28 -7.69 11.41
CA THR A 133 0.07 -7.29 12.15
C THR A 133 -0.76 -6.21 11.47
N ARG A 134 -0.38 -5.74 10.28
CA ARG A 134 -1.10 -4.71 9.52
C ARG A 134 -2.61 -4.96 9.49
N TYR A 135 -3.39 -3.89 9.56
CA TYR A 135 -4.84 -4.00 9.43
C TYR A 135 -5.21 -4.56 8.06
N ARG A 136 -6.08 -5.58 8.02
CA ARG A 136 -6.54 -6.25 6.79
C ARG A 136 -8.04 -6.13 6.55
N GLY A 137 -8.72 -5.27 7.31
CA GLY A 137 -10.18 -5.29 7.43
C GLY A 137 -10.63 -6.10 8.64
N GLY A 138 -11.94 -6.22 8.82
CA GLY A 138 -12.54 -7.14 9.78
C GLY A 138 -12.56 -8.56 9.22
N GLY A 139 -13.71 -9.21 9.28
CA GLY A 139 -13.85 -10.56 8.75
C GLY A 139 -13.68 -10.63 7.22
N VAL A 140 -13.01 -11.68 6.73
CA VAL A 140 -12.84 -11.96 5.31
C VAL A 140 -13.43 -13.33 5.00
N THR A 141 -14.35 -13.37 4.04
CA THR A 141 -14.76 -14.62 3.39
C THR A 141 -13.94 -14.80 2.13
N ARG A 142 -13.21 -15.90 2.04
CA ARG A 142 -12.44 -16.28 0.85
C ARG A 142 -13.12 -17.48 0.20
N VAL A 143 -13.53 -17.32 -1.07
CA VAL A 143 -14.01 -18.42 -1.90
C VAL A 143 -12.89 -18.82 -2.85
N VAL A 144 -12.32 -20.00 -2.65
CA VAL A 144 -11.27 -20.56 -3.51
C VAL A 144 -11.88 -21.65 -4.37
N ASN A 145 -11.79 -21.47 -5.69
CA ASN A 145 -12.10 -22.51 -6.66
C ASN A 145 -10.79 -23.12 -7.13
N GLN A 146 -10.49 -24.33 -6.67
CA GLN A 146 -9.31 -25.07 -7.08
C GLN A 146 -9.69 -26.08 -8.16
N ALA A 147 -9.07 -25.97 -9.33
CA ALA A 147 -9.15 -26.96 -10.38
C ALA A 147 -7.80 -27.65 -10.50
N THR A 148 -7.75 -28.97 -10.26
CA THR A 148 -6.55 -29.76 -10.55
C THR A 148 -6.76 -30.46 -11.90
N PRO A 149 -6.08 -30.03 -12.98
CA PRO A 149 -6.23 -30.65 -14.30
C PRO A 149 -5.52 -32.01 -14.36
N GLN A 150 -6.15 -32.98 -15.02
CA GLN A 150 -5.57 -34.27 -15.39
C GLN A 150 -4.87 -34.15 -16.76
N GLN A 151 -4.02 -35.14 -17.10
CA GLN A 151 -3.27 -35.15 -18.36
C GLN A 151 -4.16 -35.07 -19.62
N ASN A 152 -5.41 -35.54 -19.53
CA ASN A 152 -6.38 -35.50 -20.63
C ASN A 152 -7.20 -34.19 -20.69
N GLY A 153 -6.86 -33.18 -19.88
CA GLY A 153 -7.57 -31.90 -19.82
C GLY A 153 -8.86 -31.91 -19.00
N SER A 154 -9.30 -33.07 -18.48
CA SER A 154 -10.40 -33.10 -17.51
C SER A 154 -9.95 -32.52 -16.16
N TYR A 155 -10.87 -31.96 -15.38
CA TYR A 155 -10.57 -31.43 -14.05
C TYR A 155 -11.73 -31.66 -13.09
N SER A 156 -11.42 -31.71 -11.80
CA SER A 156 -12.42 -31.65 -10.74
C SER A 156 -12.31 -30.30 -10.04
N MET A 157 -13.46 -29.65 -9.84
CA MET A 157 -13.54 -28.40 -9.09
C MET A 157 -13.71 -28.70 -7.60
N VAL A 158 -12.83 -28.15 -6.79
CA VAL A 158 -12.98 -28.10 -5.34
C VAL A 158 -13.27 -26.64 -4.96
N LYS A 159 -14.45 -26.40 -4.40
CA LYS A 159 -14.81 -25.11 -3.84
C LYS A 159 -14.52 -25.13 -2.34
N LEU A 160 -13.61 -24.28 -1.90
CA LEU A 160 -13.37 -24.00 -0.48
C LEU A 160 -13.97 -22.64 -0.14
N GLU A 161 -14.79 -22.60 0.91
CA GLU A 161 -15.23 -21.36 1.54
C GLU A 161 -14.56 -21.26 2.90
N GLU A 162 -13.72 -20.24 3.07
CA GLU A 162 -13.00 -19.98 4.31
C GLU A 162 -13.49 -18.66 4.90
N GLN A 163 -13.82 -18.67 6.19
CA GLN A 163 -14.17 -17.46 6.93
C GLN A 163 -13.08 -17.19 7.96
N PHE A 164 -12.48 -16.00 7.86
CA PHE A 164 -11.59 -15.44 8.87
C PHE A 164 -12.41 -14.38 9.61
N MET A 165 -12.72 -14.60 10.88
CA MET A 165 -13.44 -13.64 11.73
C MET A 165 -12.49 -12.77 12.53
#